data_AF-A0A399YM22-F1
#
_entry.id   AF-A0A399YM22-F1
#
_cell.length_a   1.000
_cell.length_b   1.000
_cell.length_c   1.000
_cell.angle_alpha   90.00
_cell.angle_beta   90.00
_cell.angle_gamma   90.00
#
_symmetry.space_group_name_H-M   'P 1'
#
loop_
_entity.id
_entity.type
_entity.pdbx_description
1 polymer ?
#
loop_
_entity_poly.entity_id
_entity_poly.type
_entity_poly.pdbx_seq_one_letter_code
_entity_poly.pdbx_strand_id
1 'polypeptide(L)'
;MKIFKLCSNGGMTMPAKNVKSAKKGAAKKGAAQKSAAQKMTARKAPMKKAAPRFTYSNLTFSENDHVTYDQAVAQFHGELDHHYQNLVNGVWLAAANGAEMAHASPADTRLTVSHFPKFGREETVEAIRAARLAANEWGRMPYKRRIAIMRRAADLMYERAWQAAAIMAFEVGKPRGEGIAEVYEAAEIIRYYCDAIEASKGFVYTLTSPGKNTRTQSVLLPYGVFGVISPWNFPIALATGMTSAALIAGNTVVQKPASESPVSAYFLAKCLVDAGLPDGVFNLVVGPGSSVGEELRVNPMVDGIAFTGSYDVGMHLYRNFGIQYPKPVIAEMGGKNPVIITENADLDMAAEGTARGAFGFSGQKCSATSRAYVAKAVKGEFVDRLVEYASTRVNVGFPTERATFMGPVMNQSAVDTWQQAVDDALAAGGRIVFGGNRINDGALSSRRLWIHSRPTTVYSKMNCLCRSSPSKKWIRLKKR
;
A
#
# COMPACT_ATOMS: atom_id res chain seq x y z
N MET A 1 44.70 -2.00 19.80
CA MET A 1 46.01 -1.30 19.76
C MET A 1 45.93 -0.34 18.58
N LYS A 2 45.79 0.99 18.64
CA LYS A 2 45.94 2.10 19.61
C LYS A 2 44.71 3.01 19.45
N ILE A 3 43.94 3.39 20.48
CA ILE A 3 44.10 4.57 21.37
C ILE A 3 44.63 5.82 20.65
N PHE A 4 43.78 6.85 20.52
CA PHE A 4 44.13 8.23 20.90
C PHE A 4 42.88 8.99 21.36
N LYS A 5 43.05 9.66 22.49
CA LYS A 5 42.13 10.49 23.29
C LYS A 5 42.85 11.84 23.46
N LEU A 6 42.14 12.97 23.49
CA LEU A 6 42.45 14.24 24.20
C LEU A 6 41.44 15.30 23.70
N CYS A 7 40.51 15.77 24.56
CA CYS A 7 40.56 17.03 25.36
C CYS A 7 40.28 18.30 24.54
N SER A 8 39.62 19.36 25.00
CA SER A 8 38.85 19.72 26.21
C SER A 8 38.37 21.17 26.03
N ASN A 9 37.22 21.51 26.63
CA ASN A 9 36.70 22.82 27.09
C ASN A 9 37.34 24.16 26.67
N GLY A 10 36.46 25.13 26.39
CA GLY A 10 36.74 26.56 26.52
C GLY A 10 35.54 27.43 26.12
N GLY A 11 34.76 27.88 27.10
CA GLY A 11 33.77 28.94 26.89
C GLY A 11 34.40 30.33 27.02
N MET A 12 33.83 31.34 26.35
CA MET A 12 33.88 32.74 26.79
C MET A 12 32.89 33.63 26.03
N THR A 13 32.57 34.72 26.71
CA THR A 13 31.44 35.64 26.64
C THR A 13 31.53 36.73 25.55
N MET A 14 30.38 37.37 25.30
CA MET A 14 30.14 38.53 24.41
C MET A 14 31.01 39.77 24.71
N PRO A 15 31.00 40.78 23.82
CA PRO A 15 30.24 41.98 24.20
C PRO A 15 29.39 42.61 23.09
N ALA A 16 28.38 43.34 23.55
CA ALA A 16 27.48 44.19 22.79
C ALA A 16 28.18 45.47 22.26
N LYS A 17 27.72 45.98 21.10
CA LYS A 17 27.75 47.42 20.79
C LYS A 17 26.46 47.86 20.12
N ASN A 18 25.84 48.84 20.76
CA ASN A 18 24.76 49.70 20.28
C ASN A 18 25.16 50.48 19.02
N VAL A 19 24.21 50.66 18.09
CA VAL A 19 24.00 51.96 17.42
C VAL A 19 22.49 52.21 17.29
N LYS A 20 22.03 53.28 17.94
CA LYS A 20 20.74 53.94 17.73
C LYS A 20 20.90 55.02 16.66
N SER A 21 19.93 55.15 15.75
CA SER A 21 19.33 56.43 15.29
C SER A 21 18.21 56.07 14.30
N ALA A 22 16.92 56.36 14.54
CA ALA A 22 16.20 57.62 14.77
C ALA A 22 15.87 58.40 13.49
N LYS A 23 14.56 58.40 13.14
CA LYS A 23 13.68 59.50 12.68
C LYS A 23 12.75 59.02 11.55
N LYS A 24 11.43 58.92 11.81
CA LYS A 24 10.38 59.97 11.88
C LYS A 24 9.81 60.37 10.50
N GLY A 25 8.52 60.06 10.32
CA GLY A 25 7.50 60.91 9.71
C GLY A 25 7.33 60.74 8.19
N ALA A 26 6.15 60.88 7.59
CA ALA A 26 4.86 61.36 8.04
C ALA A 26 3.74 60.82 7.13
N ALA A 27 2.52 60.82 7.65
CA ALA A 27 1.30 60.46 6.95
C ALA A 27 0.81 61.54 5.97
N LYS A 28 0.13 61.13 4.89
CA LYS A 28 -1.09 61.74 4.29
C LYS A 28 -1.59 60.83 3.16
N LYS A 29 -2.71 60.13 3.35
CA LYS A 29 -4.06 60.46 2.85
C LYS A 29 -4.13 60.61 1.32
N GLY A 30 -4.62 59.56 0.68
CA GLY A 30 -5.24 59.57 -0.65
C GLY A 30 -6.28 58.46 -0.68
N ALA A 31 -7.55 58.81 -0.53
CA ALA A 31 -8.68 57.91 -0.66
C ALA A 31 -9.16 57.87 -2.12
N ALA A 32 -9.86 56.78 -2.44
CA ALA A 32 -10.58 56.48 -3.69
C ALA A 32 -9.77 55.80 -4.80
N GLN A 33 -9.82 54.46 -4.81
CA GLN A 33 -10.51 53.74 -5.88
C GLN A 33 -10.81 52.29 -5.47
N LYS A 34 -12.09 51.94 -5.57
CA LYS A 34 -12.64 50.61 -5.34
C LYS A 34 -12.06 49.64 -6.36
N SER A 35 -11.54 48.51 -5.89
CA SER A 35 -11.42 47.29 -6.69
C SER A 35 -11.68 46.11 -5.75
N ALA A 36 -12.67 45.31 -6.14
CA ALA A 36 -13.20 44.19 -5.41
C ALA A 36 -12.19 43.02 -5.44
N ALA A 37 -11.37 42.88 -4.39
CA ALA A 37 -10.55 41.68 -4.18
C ALA A 37 -10.02 41.64 -2.74
N GLN A 38 -10.88 41.51 -1.73
CA GLN A 38 -10.43 41.24 -0.35
C GLN A 38 -11.59 40.77 0.56
N LYS A 39 -11.96 39.50 0.42
CA LYS A 39 -12.59 38.71 1.50
C LYS A 39 -12.12 37.25 1.39
N MET A 40 -10.85 37.02 1.70
CA MET A 40 -10.33 35.70 2.06
C MET A 40 -9.26 35.88 3.14
N THR A 41 -9.68 36.21 4.35
CA THR A 41 -8.85 36.08 5.55
C THR A 41 -9.70 35.65 6.73
N ALA A 42 -9.96 34.36 6.79
CA ALA A 42 -10.02 33.65 8.07
C ALA A 42 -9.04 32.48 7.95
N ARG A 43 -7.76 32.73 8.28
CA ARG A 43 -6.81 31.66 8.56
C ARG A 43 -7.34 30.91 9.78
N LYS A 44 -8.06 29.80 9.56
CA LYS A 44 -8.23 28.78 10.60
C LYS A 44 -6.83 28.34 11.00
N ALA A 45 -6.53 28.41 12.29
CA ALA A 45 -5.38 27.72 12.87
C ALA A 45 -5.40 26.25 12.40
N PRO A 46 -4.24 25.61 12.17
CA PRO A 46 -4.25 24.21 11.74
C PRO A 46 -4.94 23.41 12.83
N MET A 47 -6.12 22.85 12.53
CA MET A 47 -6.73 21.87 13.43
C MET A 47 -5.67 20.79 13.65
N LYS A 48 -5.41 20.44 14.91
CA LYS A 48 -4.72 19.19 15.21
C LYS A 48 -5.45 18.10 14.43
N LYS A 49 -4.75 17.52 13.47
CA LYS A 49 -5.30 16.52 12.55
C LYS A 49 -5.77 15.35 13.42
N ALA A 50 -7.07 15.08 13.42
CA ALA A 50 -7.60 13.95 14.16
C ALA A 50 -6.97 12.67 13.59
N ALA A 51 -6.56 11.76 14.46
CA ALA A 51 -6.07 10.44 14.03
C ALA A 51 -7.16 9.73 13.21
N PRO A 52 -6.78 8.85 12.27
CA PRO A 52 -7.75 8.05 11.53
C PRO A 52 -8.65 7.30 12.51
N ARG A 53 -9.96 7.33 12.28
CA ARG A 53 -10.93 6.71 13.18
C ARG A 53 -10.85 5.18 13.15
N PHE A 54 -10.53 4.62 11.99
CA PHE A 54 -10.27 3.19 11.80
C PHE A 54 -8.79 2.96 11.51
N THR A 55 -8.21 2.00 12.21
CA THR A 55 -6.87 1.48 11.98
C THR A 55 -6.88 -0.03 12.16
N TYR A 56 -5.84 -0.75 11.71
CA TYR A 56 -5.74 -2.19 11.97
C TYR A 56 -5.71 -2.57 13.47
N SER A 57 -5.36 -1.62 14.34
CA SER A 57 -5.41 -1.78 15.79
C SER A 57 -6.78 -1.40 16.39
N ASN A 58 -7.53 -0.50 15.74
CA ASN A 58 -8.83 0.00 16.19
C ASN A 58 -9.90 -0.12 15.09
N LEU A 59 -10.69 -1.20 15.17
CA LEU A 59 -11.76 -1.52 14.23
C LEU A 59 -13.14 -1.48 14.89
N THR A 60 -13.39 -0.48 15.74
CA THR A 60 -14.68 -0.32 16.43
C THR A 60 -15.65 0.48 15.56
N PHE A 61 -16.79 -0.13 15.26
CA PHE A 61 -17.87 0.47 14.47
C PHE A 61 -19.02 0.93 15.38
N SER A 62 -19.65 2.05 15.03
CA SER A 62 -20.97 2.41 15.51
C SER A 62 -22.06 1.83 14.61
N GLU A 63 -23.31 1.80 15.07
CA GLU A 63 -24.43 1.37 14.20
C GLU A 63 -24.56 2.21 12.94
N ASN A 64 -24.30 3.53 13.01
CA ASN A 64 -24.35 4.39 11.83
C ASN A 64 -23.26 4.02 10.81
N ASP A 65 -22.10 3.56 11.26
CA ASP A 65 -21.03 3.09 10.37
C ASP A 65 -21.44 1.81 9.66
N HIS A 66 -22.12 0.91 10.37
CA HIS A 66 -22.66 -0.30 9.77
C HIS A 66 -23.67 0.04 8.68
N VAL A 67 -24.62 0.93 8.95
CA VAL A 67 -25.60 1.40 7.95
C VAL A 67 -24.90 2.02 6.74
N THR A 68 -23.93 2.89 6.97
CA THR A 68 -23.19 3.58 5.89
C THR A 68 -22.44 2.59 4.99
N TYR A 69 -21.78 1.60 5.57
CA TYR A 69 -21.11 0.57 4.79
C TYR A 69 -22.09 -0.36 4.08
N ASP A 70 -23.19 -0.74 4.72
CA ASP A 70 -24.21 -1.60 4.11
C ASP A 70 -24.83 -0.92 2.88
N GLN A 71 -25.02 0.41 2.92
CA GLN A 71 -25.42 1.22 1.75
C GLN A 71 -24.36 1.22 0.64
N ALA A 72 -23.07 1.37 0.98
CA ALA A 72 -21.99 1.31 0.00
C ALA A 72 -21.87 -0.08 -0.65
N VAL A 73 -22.10 -1.15 0.11
CA VAL A 73 -22.18 -2.53 -0.40
C VAL A 73 -23.34 -2.68 -1.36
N ALA A 74 -24.54 -2.21 -0.99
CA ALA A 74 -25.72 -2.29 -1.86
C ALA A 74 -25.52 -1.50 -3.17
N GLN A 75 -24.90 -0.32 -3.09
CA GLN A 75 -24.56 0.47 -4.26
C GLN A 75 -23.59 -0.28 -5.17
N PHE A 76 -22.44 -0.75 -4.65
CA PHE A 76 -21.45 -1.44 -5.47
C PHE A 76 -21.94 -2.79 -5.99
N HIS A 77 -22.82 -3.48 -5.26
CA HIS A 77 -23.48 -4.68 -5.77
C HIS A 77 -24.32 -4.37 -7.03
N GLY A 78 -24.91 -3.18 -7.13
CA GLY A 78 -25.58 -2.71 -8.35
C GLY A 78 -24.63 -2.33 -9.50
N GLU A 79 -23.33 -2.23 -9.22
CA GLU A 79 -22.25 -1.91 -10.16
C GLU A 79 -21.44 -3.17 -10.55
N LEU A 80 -21.86 -4.37 -10.15
CA LEU A 80 -21.27 -5.63 -10.64
C LEU A 80 -21.47 -5.75 -12.16
N ASP A 81 -20.61 -6.56 -12.79
CA ASP A 81 -20.52 -6.69 -14.26
C ASP A 81 -20.25 -5.36 -15.00
N HIS A 82 -19.79 -4.31 -14.31
CA HIS A 82 -19.48 -3.02 -14.95
C HIS A 82 -18.24 -3.10 -15.85
N HIS A 83 -18.31 -2.45 -17.01
CA HIS A 83 -17.23 -2.30 -17.96
C HIS A 83 -16.44 -1.01 -17.69
N TYR A 84 -15.25 -1.17 -17.14
CA TYR A 84 -14.35 -0.07 -16.82
C TYR A 84 -13.45 0.28 -18.01
N GLN A 85 -12.61 1.29 -17.84
CA GLN A 85 -11.66 1.76 -18.84
C GLN A 85 -10.27 1.95 -18.23
N ASN A 86 -9.23 1.84 -19.05
CA ASN A 86 -7.87 2.20 -18.68
C ASN A 86 -7.66 3.71 -18.80
N LEU A 87 -6.66 4.28 -18.11
CA LEU A 87 -6.37 5.71 -18.17
C LEU A 87 -5.02 5.93 -18.87
N VAL A 88 -5.04 6.60 -20.02
CA VAL A 88 -3.83 7.00 -20.74
C VAL A 88 -3.94 8.46 -21.10
N ASN A 89 -2.95 9.26 -20.68
CA ASN A 89 -2.87 10.68 -20.98
C ASN A 89 -4.16 11.46 -20.62
N GLY A 90 -4.75 11.20 -19.46
CA GLY A 90 -5.98 11.86 -19.01
C GLY A 90 -7.28 11.33 -19.63
N VAL A 91 -7.19 10.41 -20.59
CA VAL A 91 -8.35 9.86 -21.31
C VAL A 91 -8.64 8.43 -20.85
N TRP A 92 -9.91 8.14 -20.58
CA TRP A 92 -10.40 6.80 -20.28
C TRP A 92 -10.66 6.04 -21.59
N LEU A 93 -9.96 4.92 -21.78
CA LEU A 93 -9.89 4.19 -23.04
C LEU A 93 -10.32 2.72 -22.90
N ALA A 94 -11.03 2.24 -23.93
CA ALA A 94 -11.19 0.81 -24.21
C ALA A 94 -9.95 0.27 -24.95
N ALA A 95 -9.85 -1.05 -25.11
CA ALA A 95 -8.79 -1.70 -25.89
C ALA A 95 -9.11 -1.55 -27.37
N ALA A 96 -8.10 -1.22 -28.19
CA ALA A 96 -8.32 -0.96 -29.62
C ALA A 96 -8.88 -2.17 -30.38
N ASN A 97 -8.53 -3.38 -29.93
CA ASN A 97 -9.01 -4.65 -30.48
C ASN A 97 -10.32 -5.15 -29.82
N GLY A 98 -10.91 -4.38 -28.90
CA GLY A 98 -12.11 -4.75 -28.15
C GLY A 98 -11.91 -5.87 -27.12
N ALA A 99 -10.67 -6.33 -26.87
CA ALA A 99 -10.42 -7.40 -25.91
C ALA A 99 -10.62 -6.94 -24.47
N GLU A 100 -11.28 -7.77 -23.66
CA GLU A 100 -11.53 -7.53 -22.25
C GLU A 100 -11.11 -8.71 -21.36
N MET A 101 -10.98 -8.44 -20.07
CA MET A 101 -10.77 -9.40 -19.00
C MET A 101 -11.91 -9.26 -18.00
N ALA A 102 -12.56 -10.38 -17.68
CA ALA A 102 -13.53 -10.47 -16.61
C ALA A 102 -12.83 -10.83 -15.29
N HIS A 103 -13.26 -10.19 -14.20
CA HIS A 103 -12.67 -10.35 -12.87
C HIS A 103 -13.74 -10.86 -11.90
N ALA A 104 -13.63 -12.13 -11.50
CA ALA A 104 -14.59 -12.76 -10.59
C ALA A 104 -14.29 -12.44 -9.12
N SER A 105 -15.32 -12.40 -8.29
CA SER A 105 -15.15 -12.23 -6.84
C SER A 105 -14.56 -13.50 -6.20
N PRO A 106 -13.58 -13.39 -5.27
CA PRO A 106 -13.12 -14.54 -4.49
C PRO A 106 -14.16 -15.02 -3.46
N ALA A 107 -15.07 -14.14 -3.05
CA ALA A 107 -16.13 -14.47 -2.10
C ALA A 107 -17.25 -15.27 -2.75
N ASP A 108 -17.57 -14.97 -4.02
CA ASP A 108 -18.47 -15.75 -4.85
C ASP A 108 -18.05 -15.69 -6.32
N THR A 109 -17.46 -16.76 -6.83
CA THR A 109 -16.91 -16.80 -8.19
C THR A 109 -17.97 -16.77 -9.30
N ARG A 110 -19.26 -16.77 -8.95
CA ARG A 110 -20.37 -16.52 -9.89
C ARG A 110 -20.57 -15.03 -10.17
N LEU A 111 -20.09 -14.16 -9.29
CA LEU A 111 -20.20 -12.72 -9.44
C LEU A 111 -18.98 -12.21 -10.21
N THR A 112 -19.23 -11.55 -11.34
CA THR A 112 -18.20 -10.75 -12.00
C THR A 112 -18.16 -9.38 -11.36
N VAL A 113 -17.04 -9.03 -10.77
CA VAL A 113 -16.82 -7.72 -10.14
C VAL A 113 -16.68 -6.64 -11.20
N SER A 114 -15.97 -6.95 -12.29
CA SER A 114 -15.72 -5.98 -13.36
C SER A 114 -15.27 -6.64 -14.66
N HIS A 115 -15.42 -5.88 -15.74
CA HIS A 115 -14.73 -6.08 -17.01
C HIS A 115 -13.74 -4.94 -17.23
N PHE A 116 -12.50 -5.25 -17.59
CA PHE A 116 -11.49 -4.26 -17.98
C PHE A 116 -10.96 -4.53 -19.38
N PRO A 117 -10.62 -3.48 -20.14
CA PRO A 117 -9.93 -3.66 -21.41
C PRO A 117 -8.57 -4.30 -21.19
N LYS A 118 -8.26 -5.32 -21.98
CA LYS A 118 -7.03 -6.10 -21.89
C LYS A 118 -5.91 -5.38 -22.64
N PHE A 119 -5.25 -4.42 -21.99
CA PHE A 119 -4.13 -3.73 -22.60
C PHE A 119 -2.91 -4.66 -22.76
N GLY A 120 -2.19 -4.45 -23.85
CA GLY A 120 -1.01 -5.19 -24.23
C GLY A 120 0.22 -4.29 -24.28
N ARG A 121 1.19 -4.72 -25.09
CA ARG A 121 2.47 -4.03 -25.24
C ARG A 121 2.30 -2.64 -25.87
N GLU A 122 1.48 -2.54 -26.91
CA GLU A 122 1.29 -1.31 -27.68
C GLU A 122 0.68 -0.19 -26.83
N GLU A 123 -0.40 -0.49 -26.11
CA GLU A 123 -1.02 0.50 -25.22
C GLU A 123 -0.10 0.88 -24.06
N THR A 124 0.72 -0.06 -23.58
CA THR A 124 1.73 0.23 -22.56
C THR A 124 2.80 1.19 -23.08
N VAL A 125 3.24 1.05 -24.33
CA VAL A 125 4.17 1.99 -24.97
C VAL A 125 3.57 3.39 -25.04
N GLU A 126 2.29 3.52 -25.41
CA GLU A 126 1.61 4.81 -25.45
C GLU A 126 1.49 5.46 -24.06
N ALA A 127 1.16 4.67 -23.03
CA ALA A 127 1.15 5.16 -21.65
C ALA A 127 2.54 5.63 -21.18
N ILE A 128 3.61 4.92 -21.55
CA ILE A 128 4.98 5.32 -21.23
C ILE A 128 5.37 6.60 -21.99
N ARG A 129 4.97 6.74 -23.26
CA ARG A 129 5.20 7.97 -24.06
C ARG A 129 4.50 9.17 -23.43
N ALA A 130 3.23 9.03 -23.06
CA ALA A 130 2.48 10.07 -22.36
C ALA A 130 3.16 10.47 -21.04
N ALA A 131 3.55 9.48 -20.23
CA ALA A 131 4.29 9.71 -18.98
C ALA A 131 5.62 10.43 -19.21
N ARG A 132 6.35 10.08 -20.27
CA ARG A 132 7.62 10.73 -20.62
C ARG A 132 7.42 12.18 -21.04
N LEU A 133 6.40 12.46 -21.85
CA LEU A 133 6.08 13.82 -22.30
C LEU A 133 5.70 14.73 -21.13
N ALA A 134 4.91 14.23 -20.18
CA ALA A 134 4.50 14.98 -18.99
C ALA A 134 5.63 15.17 -17.96
N ALA A 135 6.67 14.33 -17.97
CA ALA A 135 7.68 14.29 -16.91
C ALA A 135 8.45 15.60 -16.70
N ASN A 136 8.74 16.32 -17.77
CA ASN A 136 9.52 17.55 -17.67
C ASN A 136 8.74 18.66 -16.93
N GLU A 137 7.50 18.90 -17.36
CA GLU A 137 6.65 19.94 -16.77
C GLU A 137 6.29 19.58 -15.32
N TRP A 138 5.90 18.32 -15.07
CA TRP A 138 5.58 17.84 -13.74
C TRP A 138 6.78 17.91 -12.77
N GLY A 139 7.96 17.48 -13.23
CA GLY A 139 9.19 17.53 -12.44
C GLY A 139 9.60 18.96 -12.08
N ARG A 140 9.41 19.92 -12.99
CA ARG A 140 9.69 21.35 -12.79
C ARG A 140 8.63 22.08 -11.97
N MET A 141 7.43 21.53 -11.85
CA MET A 141 6.38 22.11 -11.01
C MET A 141 6.90 22.29 -9.57
N PRO A 142 6.70 23.45 -8.92
CA PRO A 142 7.12 23.62 -7.53
C PRO A 142 6.51 22.56 -6.62
N TYR A 143 7.31 21.94 -5.74
CA TYR A 143 6.85 20.83 -4.89
C TYR A 143 5.59 21.18 -4.05
N LYS A 144 5.41 22.45 -3.67
CA LYS A 144 4.21 22.92 -2.96
C LYS A 144 2.92 22.78 -3.77
N ARG A 145 3.00 22.94 -5.10
CA ARG A 145 1.84 22.73 -6.00
C ARG A 145 1.53 21.24 -6.13
N ARG A 146 2.56 20.39 -6.24
CA ARG A 146 2.39 18.93 -6.19
C ARG A 146 1.75 18.49 -4.88
N ILE A 147 2.23 18.99 -3.74
CA ILE A 147 1.65 18.73 -2.40
C ILE A 147 0.15 19.08 -2.36
N ALA A 148 -0.25 20.22 -2.93
CA ALA A 148 -1.66 20.63 -2.91
C ALA A 148 -2.56 19.62 -3.65
N ILE A 149 -2.14 19.16 -4.83
CA ILE A 149 -2.85 18.13 -5.61
C ILE A 149 -2.90 16.81 -4.83
N MET A 150 -1.75 16.37 -4.29
CA MET A 150 -1.67 15.09 -3.57
C MET A 150 -2.50 15.11 -2.27
N ARG A 151 -2.48 16.20 -1.49
CA ARG A 151 -3.34 16.34 -0.30
C ARG A 151 -4.82 16.32 -0.68
N ARG A 152 -5.21 16.93 -1.81
CA ARG A 152 -6.59 16.84 -2.33
C ARG A 152 -6.97 15.40 -2.70
N ALA A 153 -6.08 14.64 -3.33
CA ALA A 153 -6.32 13.23 -3.62
C ALA A 153 -6.55 12.43 -2.32
N ALA A 154 -5.75 12.69 -1.28
CA ALA A 154 -5.94 12.06 0.04
C ALA A 154 -7.29 12.42 0.68
N ASP A 155 -7.76 13.65 0.53
CA ASP A 155 -9.08 14.07 1.02
C ASP A 155 -10.21 13.31 0.30
N LEU A 156 -10.13 13.19 -1.04
CA LEU A 156 -11.08 12.41 -1.83
C LEU A 156 -11.11 10.92 -1.45
N MET A 157 -9.96 10.35 -1.11
CA MET A 157 -9.90 8.97 -0.63
C MET A 157 -10.64 8.80 0.71
N TYR A 158 -10.53 9.76 1.63
CA TYR A 158 -11.31 9.76 2.87
C TYR A 158 -12.81 9.88 2.62
N GLU A 159 -13.20 10.80 1.74
CA GLU A 159 -14.61 11.03 1.37
C GLU A 159 -15.26 9.78 0.78
N ARG A 160 -14.48 8.98 0.03
CA ARG A 160 -14.96 7.80 -0.71
C ARG A 160 -14.59 6.46 -0.06
N ALA A 161 -14.11 6.47 1.20
CA ALA A 161 -13.56 5.29 1.85
C ALA A 161 -14.54 4.12 1.97
N TRP A 162 -15.83 4.40 2.19
CA TRP A 162 -16.87 3.37 2.27
C TRP A 162 -17.08 2.63 0.95
N GLN A 163 -17.08 3.37 -0.16
CA GLN A 163 -17.19 2.80 -1.51
C GLN A 163 -15.97 1.93 -1.82
N ALA A 164 -14.76 2.42 -1.53
CA ALA A 164 -13.53 1.65 -1.72
C ALA A 164 -13.47 0.38 -0.85
N ALA A 165 -14.00 0.43 0.38
CA ALA A 165 -14.08 -0.75 1.22
C ALA A 165 -15.12 -1.77 0.72
N ALA A 166 -16.21 -1.32 0.10
CA ALA A 166 -17.17 -2.20 -0.58
C ALA A 166 -16.52 -2.85 -1.82
N ILE A 167 -15.82 -2.07 -2.66
CA ILE A 167 -15.03 -2.58 -3.79
C ILE A 167 -14.12 -3.72 -3.33
N MET A 168 -13.29 -3.50 -2.31
CA MET A 168 -12.35 -4.52 -1.85
C MET A 168 -13.01 -5.77 -1.22
N ALA A 169 -14.21 -5.63 -0.66
CA ALA A 169 -14.96 -6.79 -0.16
C ALA A 169 -15.33 -7.74 -1.31
N PHE A 170 -15.83 -7.20 -2.43
CA PHE A 170 -16.16 -8.00 -3.60
C PHE A 170 -14.93 -8.40 -4.42
N GLU A 171 -13.95 -7.50 -4.57
CA GLU A 171 -12.82 -7.69 -5.48
C GLU A 171 -11.75 -8.61 -4.90
N VAL A 172 -11.40 -8.43 -3.63
CA VAL A 172 -10.28 -9.16 -2.99
C VAL A 172 -10.68 -9.90 -1.71
N GLY A 173 -11.98 -9.91 -1.37
CA GLY A 173 -12.49 -10.65 -0.22
C GLY A 173 -12.18 -10.00 1.13
N LYS A 174 -11.91 -8.68 1.16
CA LYS A 174 -11.44 -7.99 2.38
C LYS A 174 -12.61 -7.64 3.31
N PRO A 175 -12.57 -8.06 4.59
CA PRO A 175 -13.59 -7.67 5.56
C PRO A 175 -13.67 -6.16 5.79
N ARG A 176 -14.87 -5.66 6.11
CA ARG A 176 -15.18 -4.21 6.18
C ARG A 176 -14.15 -3.36 6.94
N GLY A 177 -13.72 -3.83 8.11
CA GLY A 177 -12.80 -3.12 8.99
C GLY A 177 -11.44 -2.92 8.34
N GLU A 178 -10.90 -3.99 7.79
CA GLU A 178 -9.62 -3.95 7.09
C GLU A 178 -9.68 -3.13 5.80
N GLY A 179 -10.82 -3.15 5.10
CA GLY A 179 -11.03 -2.37 3.89
C GLY A 179 -10.99 -0.86 4.16
N ILE A 180 -11.73 -0.38 5.17
CA ILE A 180 -11.72 1.06 5.50
C ILE A 180 -10.37 1.49 6.06
N ALA A 181 -9.76 0.67 6.92
CA ALA A 181 -8.43 0.93 7.46
C ALA A 181 -7.39 1.08 6.35
N GLU A 182 -7.46 0.27 5.28
CA GLU A 182 -6.56 0.36 4.13
C GLU A 182 -6.68 1.70 3.40
N VAL A 183 -7.91 2.18 3.15
CA VAL A 183 -8.11 3.45 2.42
C VAL A 183 -7.59 4.63 3.24
N TYR A 184 -7.83 4.60 4.56
CA TYR A 184 -7.31 5.62 5.46
C TYR A 184 -5.78 5.57 5.57
N GLU A 185 -5.19 4.38 5.63
CA GLU A 185 -3.74 4.21 5.54
C GLU A 185 -3.20 4.82 4.25
N ALA A 186 -3.81 4.51 3.11
CA ALA A 186 -3.39 5.02 1.80
C ALA A 186 -3.40 6.56 1.75
N ALA A 187 -4.46 7.18 2.26
CA ALA A 187 -4.57 8.64 2.35
C ALA A 187 -3.53 9.24 3.31
N GLU A 188 -3.29 8.61 4.47
CA GLU A 188 -2.24 9.06 5.40
C GLU A 188 -0.83 8.88 4.83
N ILE A 189 -0.57 7.84 4.02
CA ILE A 189 0.71 7.68 3.33
C ILE A 189 0.98 8.87 2.39
N ILE A 190 -0.02 9.29 1.61
CA ILE A 190 0.12 10.49 0.76
C ILE A 190 0.48 11.72 1.61
N ARG A 191 -0.27 11.92 2.70
CA ARG A 191 -0.07 13.07 3.61
C ARG A 191 1.32 13.01 4.25
N TYR A 192 1.77 11.84 4.68
CA TYR A 192 3.10 11.63 5.23
C TYR A 192 4.20 12.01 4.22
N TYR A 193 4.10 11.58 2.96
CA TYR A 193 5.07 11.99 1.94
C TYR A 193 5.02 13.48 1.62
N CYS A 194 3.83 14.10 1.65
CA CYS A 194 3.70 15.55 1.54
C CYS A 194 4.46 16.27 2.65
N ASP A 195 4.26 15.84 3.89
CA ASP A 195 4.89 16.42 5.07
C ASP A 195 6.41 16.22 5.05
N ALA A 196 6.88 15.05 4.59
CA ALA A 196 8.30 14.75 4.44
C ALA A 196 8.99 15.66 3.40
N ILE A 197 8.37 15.89 2.24
CA ILE A 197 8.88 16.81 1.22
C ILE A 197 8.84 18.26 1.68
N GLU A 198 7.79 18.66 2.39
CA GLU A 198 7.67 20.00 2.95
C GLU A 198 8.77 20.27 3.99
N ALA A 199 8.99 19.32 4.91
CA ALA A 199 10.05 19.37 5.91
C ALA A 199 11.45 19.42 5.28
N SER A 200 11.68 18.67 4.18
CA SER A 200 12.95 18.69 3.44
C SER A 200 13.10 19.91 2.51
N LYS A 201 12.12 20.82 2.47
CA LYS A 201 12.08 21.97 1.55
C LYS A 201 12.24 21.56 0.08
N GLY A 202 11.68 20.41 -0.29
CA GLY A 202 11.82 19.84 -1.63
C GLY A 202 13.19 19.24 -1.90
N PHE A 203 13.93 18.83 -0.86
CA PHE A 203 15.31 18.33 -0.95
C PHE A 203 16.27 19.30 -1.65
N VAL A 204 16.09 20.60 -1.43
CA VAL A 204 16.98 21.68 -1.88
C VAL A 204 17.78 22.19 -0.69
N TYR A 205 19.07 21.88 -0.67
CA TYR A 205 19.98 22.25 0.41
C TYR A 205 21.01 23.26 -0.10
N THR A 206 21.20 24.36 0.63
CA THR A 206 22.30 25.30 0.36
C THR A 206 23.55 24.79 1.06
N LEU A 207 24.65 24.70 0.31
CA LEU A 207 25.94 24.21 0.82
C LEU A 207 26.92 25.36 1.00
N THR A 208 27.97 25.12 1.79
CA THR A 208 29.10 26.05 1.90
C THR A 208 29.71 26.28 0.53
N SER A 209 29.84 27.54 0.15
CA SER A 209 30.36 27.92 -1.17
C SER A 209 31.89 28.01 -1.13
N PRO A 210 32.61 27.47 -2.14
CA PRO A 210 34.07 27.33 -2.10
C PRO A 210 34.83 28.66 -2.28
N GLY A 211 34.14 29.74 -2.68
CA GLY A 211 34.77 31.05 -2.89
C GLY A 211 33.79 32.21 -2.87
N LYS A 212 34.34 33.43 -2.88
CA LYS A 212 33.54 34.66 -2.98
C LYS A 212 32.74 34.66 -4.29
N ASN A 213 31.51 35.16 -4.24
CA ASN A 213 30.58 35.25 -5.38
C ASN A 213 30.20 33.89 -6.01
N THR A 214 30.31 32.78 -5.27
CA THR A 214 29.79 31.47 -5.70
C THR A 214 28.59 31.08 -4.84
N ARG A 215 27.63 30.35 -5.43
CA ARG A 215 26.49 29.74 -4.72
C ARG A 215 26.47 28.25 -5.02
N THR A 216 26.60 27.44 -3.97
CA THR A 216 26.55 25.98 -4.10
C THR A 216 25.26 25.44 -3.48
N GLN A 217 24.58 24.54 -4.20
CA GLN A 217 23.39 23.85 -3.71
C GLN A 217 23.43 22.38 -4.07
N SER A 218 22.82 21.54 -3.23
CA SER A 218 22.48 20.15 -3.53
C SER A 218 20.98 20.05 -3.72
N VAL A 219 20.56 19.45 -4.83
CA VAL A 219 19.15 19.30 -5.22
C VAL A 219 18.92 17.86 -5.60
N LEU A 220 17.88 17.24 -5.03
CA LEU A 220 17.40 15.95 -5.49
C LEU A 220 16.40 16.17 -6.64
N LEU A 221 16.71 15.62 -7.81
CA LEU A 221 15.88 15.72 -9.01
C LEU A 221 15.13 14.39 -9.25
N PRO A 222 13.94 14.42 -9.88
CA PRO A 222 13.25 13.21 -10.29
C PRO A 222 14.07 12.43 -11.33
N TYR A 223 13.89 11.10 -11.35
CA TYR A 223 14.46 10.24 -12.38
C TYR A 223 13.70 10.36 -13.70
N GLY A 224 12.36 10.44 -13.64
CA GLY A 224 11.48 10.56 -14.80
C GLY A 224 10.27 9.65 -14.72
N VAL A 225 10.19 8.59 -15.53
CA VAL A 225 9.04 7.67 -15.59
C VAL A 225 9.26 6.48 -14.66
N PHE A 226 8.31 6.23 -13.75
CA PHE A 226 8.27 5.04 -12.91
C PHE A 226 7.21 4.04 -13.37
N GLY A 227 7.62 2.79 -13.57
CA GLY A 227 6.69 1.66 -13.64
C GLY A 227 6.29 1.24 -12.22
N VAL A 228 5.01 1.38 -11.87
CA VAL A 228 4.49 0.96 -10.57
C VAL A 228 3.69 -0.33 -10.74
N ILE A 229 4.15 -1.42 -10.14
CA ILE A 229 3.53 -2.74 -10.23
C ILE A 229 3.00 -3.12 -8.84
N SER A 230 1.68 -2.99 -8.64
CA SER A 230 1.03 -3.16 -7.34
C SER A 230 0.38 -4.54 -7.17
N PRO A 231 0.37 -5.11 -5.95
CA PRO A 231 -0.20 -6.42 -5.67
C PRO A 231 -1.71 -6.33 -5.43
N TRP A 232 -2.37 -7.48 -5.30
CA TRP A 232 -3.81 -7.58 -5.05
C TRP A 232 -4.20 -7.55 -3.57
N ASN A 233 -3.27 -7.81 -2.65
CA ASN A 233 -3.63 -8.03 -1.25
C ASN A 233 -3.88 -6.73 -0.45
N PHE A 234 -3.21 -5.65 -0.80
CA PHE A 234 -3.52 -4.29 -0.34
C PHE A 234 -3.55 -3.39 -1.58
N PRO A 235 -4.59 -3.55 -2.41
CA PRO A 235 -4.59 -3.04 -3.77
C PRO A 235 -4.71 -1.52 -3.83
N ILE A 236 -5.18 -0.86 -2.75
CA ILE A 236 -5.25 0.59 -2.65
C ILE A 236 -4.02 1.13 -1.92
N ALA A 237 -3.69 0.62 -0.72
CA ALA A 237 -2.62 1.20 0.09
C ALA A 237 -1.23 1.06 -0.56
N LEU A 238 -0.89 -0.13 -1.07
CA LEU A 238 0.44 -0.34 -1.66
C LEU A 238 0.59 0.33 -3.02
N ALA A 239 -0.47 0.31 -3.84
CA ALA A 239 -0.55 1.11 -5.06
C ALA A 239 -0.34 2.60 -4.76
N THR A 240 -1.10 3.13 -3.81
CA THR A 240 -1.04 4.54 -3.41
C THR A 240 0.34 4.90 -2.87
N GLY A 241 0.93 4.06 -2.02
CA GLY A 241 2.24 4.32 -1.43
C GLY A 241 3.34 4.44 -2.49
N MET A 242 3.43 3.48 -3.41
CA MET A 242 4.42 3.52 -4.48
C MET A 242 4.16 4.67 -5.47
N THR A 243 2.91 4.82 -5.93
CA THR A 243 2.51 5.86 -6.89
C THR A 243 2.73 7.26 -6.31
N SER A 244 2.23 7.53 -5.10
CA SER A 244 2.32 8.87 -4.50
C SER A 244 3.76 9.28 -4.17
N ALA A 245 4.61 8.35 -3.73
CA ALA A 245 6.03 8.62 -3.51
C ALA A 245 6.73 9.06 -4.81
N ALA A 246 6.48 8.36 -5.92
CA ALA A 246 7.03 8.72 -7.22
C ALA A 246 6.52 10.09 -7.70
N LEU A 247 5.19 10.28 -7.67
CA LEU A 247 4.53 11.51 -8.13
C LEU A 247 5.01 12.74 -7.37
N ILE A 248 5.06 12.67 -6.04
CA ILE A 248 5.39 13.83 -5.22
C ILE A 248 6.86 14.23 -5.30
N ALA A 249 7.75 13.25 -5.54
CA ALA A 249 9.15 13.47 -5.90
C ALA A 249 9.34 14.08 -7.30
N GLY A 250 8.27 14.24 -8.09
CA GLY A 250 8.29 14.86 -9.42
C GLY A 250 8.46 13.87 -10.58
N ASN A 251 8.31 12.56 -10.34
CA ASN A 251 8.29 11.54 -11.37
C ASN A 251 6.88 11.38 -11.93
N THR A 252 6.74 10.79 -13.11
CA THR A 252 5.46 10.33 -13.67
C THR A 252 5.33 8.82 -13.48
N VAL A 253 4.10 8.32 -13.54
CA VAL A 253 3.79 6.92 -13.20
C VAL A 253 3.00 6.25 -14.31
N VAL A 254 3.43 5.04 -14.68
CA VAL A 254 2.61 4.06 -15.39
C VAL A 254 2.35 2.91 -14.42
N GLN A 255 1.13 2.85 -13.89
CA GLN A 255 0.72 1.83 -12.93
C GLN A 255 0.12 0.63 -13.66
N LYS A 256 0.64 -0.55 -13.35
CA LYS A 256 0.05 -1.84 -13.70
C LYS A 256 -0.35 -2.58 -12.41
N PRO A 257 -1.64 -2.62 -12.05
CA PRO A 257 -2.08 -3.39 -10.91
C PRO A 257 -2.03 -4.90 -11.17
N ALA A 258 -2.14 -5.68 -10.11
CA ALA A 258 -2.45 -7.10 -10.19
C ALA A 258 -3.77 -7.31 -10.94
N SER A 259 -3.83 -8.38 -11.74
CA SER A 259 -5.01 -8.68 -12.54
C SER A 259 -6.22 -9.01 -11.68
N GLU A 260 -6.01 -9.39 -10.42
CA GLU A 260 -7.05 -9.73 -9.47
C GLU A 260 -7.75 -8.49 -8.88
N SER A 261 -7.16 -7.30 -8.97
CA SER A 261 -7.67 -6.10 -8.28
C SER A 261 -7.61 -4.78 -9.08
N PRO A 262 -8.13 -4.72 -10.32
CA PRO A 262 -8.06 -3.52 -11.15
C PRO A 262 -9.00 -2.38 -10.73
N VAL A 263 -10.18 -2.66 -10.14
CA VAL A 263 -11.16 -1.66 -9.68
C VAL A 263 -10.61 -0.85 -8.52
N SER A 264 -9.91 -1.49 -7.58
CA SER A 264 -9.18 -0.78 -6.51
C SER A 264 -8.12 0.19 -7.05
N ALA A 265 -7.43 -0.17 -8.14
CA ALA A 265 -6.48 0.73 -8.79
C ALA A 265 -7.19 1.86 -9.56
N TYR A 266 -8.34 1.56 -10.18
CA TYR A 266 -9.20 2.55 -10.82
C TYR A 266 -9.72 3.59 -9.81
N PHE A 267 -10.05 3.17 -8.57
CA PHE A 267 -10.42 4.08 -7.49
C PHE A 267 -9.31 5.11 -7.19
N LEU A 268 -8.05 4.67 -7.08
CA LEU A 268 -6.92 5.58 -6.91
C LEU A 268 -6.78 6.52 -8.12
N ALA A 269 -6.87 5.98 -9.34
CA ALA A 269 -6.80 6.77 -10.57
C ALA A 269 -7.86 7.89 -10.60
N LYS A 270 -9.10 7.58 -10.23
CA LYS A 270 -10.18 8.57 -10.12
C LYS A 270 -9.90 9.62 -9.06
N CYS A 271 -9.38 9.25 -7.89
CA CYS A 271 -9.02 10.23 -6.87
C CYS A 271 -7.90 11.18 -7.33
N LEU A 272 -6.91 10.68 -8.08
CA LEU A 272 -5.84 11.50 -8.65
C LEU A 272 -6.34 12.45 -9.75
N VAL A 273 -7.15 11.94 -10.69
CA VAL A 273 -7.76 12.74 -11.76
C VAL A 273 -8.66 13.84 -11.16
N ASP A 274 -9.56 13.47 -10.25
CA ASP A 274 -10.50 14.42 -9.64
C ASP A 274 -9.78 15.42 -8.69
N ALA A 275 -8.54 15.13 -8.27
CA ALA A 275 -7.68 16.07 -7.55
C ALA A 275 -6.98 17.09 -8.46
N GLY A 276 -7.12 16.96 -9.79
CA GLY A 276 -6.48 17.84 -10.77
C GLY A 276 -5.04 17.47 -11.09
N LEU A 277 -4.68 16.19 -11.00
CA LEU A 277 -3.39 15.71 -11.49
C LEU A 277 -3.31 15.92 -13.01
N PRO A 278 -2.24 16.53 -13.57
CA PRO A 278 -2.16 16.79 -15.00
C PRO A 278 -2.16 15.52 -15.85
N ASP A 279 -2.66 15.64 -17.07
CA ASP A 279 -2.71 14.54 -18.04
C ASP A 279 -1.32 13.94 -18.29
N GLY A 280 -1.27 12.62 -18.41
CA GLY A 280 -0.04 11.86 -18.64
C GLY A 280 0.85 11.69 -17.41
N VAL A 281 0.68 12.47 -16.34
CA VAL A 281 1.48 12.33 -15.10
C VAL A 281 1.24 10.98 -14.42
N PHE A 282 0.01 10.46 -14.50
CA PHE A 282 -0.37 9.13 -14.06
C PHE A 282 -1.14 8.42 -15.17
N ASN A 283 -0.83 7.15 -15.40
CA ASN A 283 -1.48 6.29 -16.36
C ASN A 283 -1.79 4.95 -15.70
N LEU A 284 -2.99 4.40 -15.91
CA LEU A 284 -3.42 3.10 -15.43
C LEU A 284 -3.51 2.13 -16.60
N VAL A 285 -2.73 1.05 -16.53
CA VAL A 285 -2.66 0.03 -17.58
C VAL A 285 -2.95 -1.35 -16.97
N VAL A 286 -4.20 -1.79 -17.10
CA VAL A 286 -4.67 -3.12 -16.70
C VAL A 286 -4.41 -4.11 -17.83
N GLY A 287 -3.62 -5.13 -17.53
CA GLY A 287 -3.31 -6.19 -18.48
C GLY A 287 -2.34 -7.22 -17.91
N PRO A 288 -2.01 -8.29 -18.64
CA PRO A 288 -1.15 -9.38 -18.16
C PRO A 288 0.26 -8.93 -17.76
N GLY A 289 0.86 -9.60 -16.77
CA GLY A 289 2.26 -9.34 -16.39
C GLY A 289 3.25 -9.68 -17.51
N SER A 290 2.97 -10.72 -18.31
CA SER A 290 3.79 -11.15 -19.43
C SER A 290 3.84 -10.19 -20.62
N SER A 291 2.89 -9.24 -20.71
CA SER A 291 2.85 -8.21 -21.74
C SER A 291 3.14 -6.82 -21.15
N VAL A 292 2.25 -6.31 -20.31
CA VAL A 292 2.35 -4.96 -19.73
C VAL A 292 3.53 -4.87 -18.77
N GLY A 293 3.67 -5.84 -17.88
CA GLY A 293 4.77 -5.87 -16.90
C GLY A 293 6.14 -6.01 -17.57
N GLU A 294 6.21 -6.84 -18.61
CA GLU A 294 7.43 -7.01 -19.40
C GLU A 294 7.78 -5.75 -20.18
N GLU A 295 6.81 -5.06 -20.78
CA GLU A 295 7.05 -3.80 -21.47
C GLU A 295 7.58 -2.72 -20.52
N LEU A 296 6.99 -2.60 -19.31
CA LEU A 296 7.52 -1.70 -18.27
C LEU A 296 8.98 -2.02 -17.89
N ARG A 297 9.39 -3.29 -17.96
CA ARG A 297 10.76 -3.72 -17.65
C ARG A 297 11.74 -3.42 -18.78
N VAL A 298 11.37 -3.69 -20.03
CA VAL A 298 12.30 -3.61 -21.17
C VAL A 298 12.37 -2.23 -21.81
N ASN A 299 11.34 -1.39 -21.62
CA ASN A 299 11.27 -0.12 -22.32
C ASN A 299 12.35 0.86 -21.83
N PRO A 300 13.18 1.42 -22.73
CA PRO A 300 14.26 2.33 -22.34
C PRO A 300 13.75 3.65 -21.74
N MET A 301 12.49 4.03 -21.98
CA MET A 301 11.87 5.23 -21.42
C MET A 301 11.37 5.06 -19.98
N VAL A 302 11.47 3.89 -19.36
CA VAL A 302 11.16 3.72 -17.93
C VAL A 302 12.44 3.90 -17.12
N ASP A 303 12.47 4.87 -16.21
CA ASP A 303 13.67 5.25 -15.44
C ASP A 303 13.75 4.55 -14.08
N GLY A 304 12.63 4.06 -13.55
CA GLY A 304 12.56 3.38 -12.26
C GLY A 304 11.42 2.37 -12.19
N ILE A 305 11.56 1.36 -11.31
CA ILE A 305 10.48 0.43 -10.97
C ILE A 305 10.21 0.47 -9.47
N ALA A 306 8.94 0.59 -9.11
CA ALA A 306 8.45 0.27 -7.77
C ALA A 306 7.52 -0.94 -7.87
N PHE A 307 7.88 -2.01 -7.17
CA PHE A 307 7.20 -3.30 -7.22
C PHE A 307 6.87 -3.77 -5.82
N THR A 308 5.66 -4.30 -5.64
CA THR A 308 5.36 -5.17 -4.50
C THR A 308 4.71 -6.45 -4.98
N GLY A 309 5.22 -7.60 -4.53
CA GLY A 309 4.70 -8.90 -4.95
C GLY A 309 5.57 -10.08 -4.50
N SER A 310 5.64 -11.13 -5.33
CA SER A 310 6.40 -12.33 -4.98
C SER A 310 7.91 -12.14 -5.09
N TYR A 311 8.65 -12.94 -4.32
CA TYR A 311 10.12 -12.94 -4.34
C TYR A 311 10.69 -13.22 -5.74
N ASP A 312 10.15 -14.21 -6.45
CA ASP A 312 10.68 -14.62 -7.76
C ASP A 312 10.52 -13.50 -8.80
N VAL A 313 9.38 -12.81 -8.82
CA VAL A 313 9.13 -11.69 -9.74
C VAL A 313 9.97 -10.47 -9.34
N GLY A 314 10.03 -10.13 -8.05
CA GLY A 314 10.85 -9.02 -7.57
C GLY A 314 12.33 -9.20 -7.90
N MET A 315 12.87 -10.40 -7.68
CA MET A 315 14.25 -10.73 -8.04
C MET A 315 14.50 -10.75 -9.54
N HIS A 316 13.50 -11.15 -10.34
CA HIS A 316 13.58 -11.05 -11.79
C HIS A 316 13.70 -9.58 -12.23
N LEU A 317 12.86 -8.68 -11.71
CA LEU A 317 12.92 -7.25 -12.03
C LEU A 317 14.25 -6.64 -11.58
N TYR A 318 14.68 -6.91 -10.35
CA TYR A 318 15.93 -6.39 -9.78
C TYR A 318 17.15 -6.76 -10.63
N ARG A 319 17.22 -8.00 -11.13
CA ARG A 319 18.36 -8.49 -11.93
C ARG A 319 18.34 -8.03 -13.39
N ASN A 320 17.17 -7.75 -13.94
CA ASN A 320 17.00 -7.60 -15.39
C ASN A 320 16.51 -6.20 -15.84
N PHE A 321 16.39 -5.22 -14.94
CA PHE A 321 15.93 -3.87 -15.30
C PHE A 321 17.08 -2.91 -15.65
N GLY A 322 18.00 -2.68 -14.72
CA GLY A 322 19.11 -1.72 -14.86
C GLY A 322 20.32 -2.24 -15.65
N ILE A 323 20.11 -2.97 -16.75
CA ILE A 323 21.20 -3.65 -17.49
C ILE A 323 22.08 -2.66 -18.26
N GLN A 324 21.48 -1.69 -18.96
CA GLN A 324 22.24 -0.74 -19.79
C GLN A 324 22.89 0.38 -18.95
N TYR A 325 22.20 0.81 -17.90
CA TYR A 325 22.67 1.81 -16.93
C TYR A 325 21.93 1.61 -15.59
N PRO A 326 22.50 2.09 -14.46
CA PRO A 326 21.84 1.95 -13.17
C PRO A 326 20.48 2.64 -13.14
N LYS A 327 19.44 1.87 -12.83
CA LYS A 327 18.07 2.35 -12.62
C LYS A 327 17.56 1.89 -11.26
N PRO A 328 16.86 2.72 -10.48
CA PRO A 328 16.28 2.30 -9.21
C PRO A 328 15.25 1.20 -9.41
N VAL A 329 15.39 0.12 -8.62
CA VAL A 329 14.36 -0.90 -8.42
C VAL A 329 14.05 -0.95 -6.93
N ILE A 330 12.84 -0.55 -6.57
CA ILE A 330 12.31 -0.65 -5.21
C ILE A 330 11.39 -1.87 -5.20
N ALA A 331 11.81 -2.96 -4.58
CA ALA A 331 11.08 -4.22 -4.58
C ALA A 331 10.78 -4.68 -3.15
N GLU A 332 9.50 -4.57 -2.77
CA GLU A 332 8.97 -5.18 -1.55
C GLU A 332 8.44 -6.58 -1.88
N MET A 333 8.91 -7.58 -1.13
CA MET A 333 8.65 -8.99 -1.43
C MET A 333 8.04 -9.72 -0.23
N GLY A 334 7.66 -10.99 -0.43
CA GLY A 334 7.08 -11.81 0.63
C GLY A 334 7.99 -12.01 1.84
N GLY A 335 7.37 -12.30 3.00
CA GLY A 335 8.05 -12.56 4.26
C GLY A 335 7.66 -13.88 4.92
N LYS A 336 8.42 -14.28 5.95
CA LYS A 336 8.07 -15.40 6.84
C LYS A 336 8.15 -14.90 8.29
N ASN A 337 7.19 -14.08 8.69
CA ASN A 337 7.36 -13.24 9.88
C ASN A 337 7.12 -14.02 11.17
N PRO A 338 8.07 -13.94 12.15
CA PRO A 338 7.90 -14.54 13.45
C PRO A 338 7.30 -13.57 14.47
N VAL A 339 6.57 -14.11 15.42
CA VAL A 339 6.33 -13.50 16.74
C VAL A 339 7.12 -14.29 17.79
N ILE A 340 7.73 -13.61 18.76
CA ILE A 340 8.55 -14.22 19.83
C ILE A 340 7.87 -13.96 21.17
N ILE A 341 7.47 -15.03 21.86
CA ILE A 341 6.73 -14.98 23.12
C ILE A 341 7.69 -15.42 24.22
N THR A 342 8.06 -14.47 25.08
CA THR A 342 8.95 -14.67 26.22
C THR A 342 8.18 -15.18 27.44
N GLU A 343 8.89 -15.66 28.46
CA GLU A 343 8.29 -16.19 29.70
C GLU A 343 7.47 -15.13 30.47
N ASN A 344 7.80 -13.85 30.31
CA ASN A 344 7.13 -12.73 30.97
C ASN A 344 6.07 -12.05 30.08
N ALA A 345 5.69 -12.66 28.95
CA ALA A 345 4.69 -12.09 28.06
C ALA A 345 3.30 -12.17 28.71
N ASP A 346 2.49 -11.13 28.52
CA ASP A 346 1.04 -11.23 28.70
C ASP A 346 0.50 -12.18 27.63
N LEU A 347 0.03 -13.36 28.07
CA LEU A 347 -0.34 -14.44 27.16
C LEU A 347 -1.68 -14.20 26.46
N ASP A 348 -2.57 -13.41 27.05
CA ASP A 348 -3.84 -13.03 26.44
C ASP A 348 -3.58 -12.05 25.30
N MET A 349 -2.80 -11.00 25.57
CA MET A 349 -2.36 -10.06 24.53
C MET A 349 -1.53 -10.74 23.43
N ALA A 350 -0.66 -11.67 23.81
CA ALA A 350 0.16 -12.42 22.85
C ALA A 350 -0.71 -13.32 21.95
N ALA A 351 -1.71 -14.01 22.51
CA ALA A 351 -2.62 -14.87 21.76
C ALA A 351 -3.50 -14.04 20.81
N GLU A 352 -4.11 -12.95 21.28
CA GLU A 352 -4.88 -12.03 20.43
C GLU A 352 -4.02 -11.48 19.29
N GLY A 353 -2.86 -10.90 19.62
CA GLY A 353 -1.97 -10.29 18.62
C GLY A 353 -1.47 -11.30 17.60
N THR A 354 -1.17 -12.53 18.04
CA THR A 354 -0.78 -13.62 17.14
C THR A 354 -1.93 -14.01 16.22
N ALA A 355 -3.13 -14.21 16.75
CA ALA A 355 -4.31 -14.58 15.96
C ALA A 355 -4.66 -13.49 14.93
N ARG A 356 -4.67 -12.22 15.34
CA ARG A 356 -4.92 -11.08 14.45
C ARG A 356 -3.87 -10.97 13.35
N GLY A 357 -2.59 -11.15 13.69
CA GLY A 357 -1.49 -11.13 12.72
C GLY A 357 -1.46 -12.34 11.78
N ALA A 358 -1.93 -13.51 12.23
CA ALA A 358 -1.92 -14.74 11.45
C ALA A 358 -3.17 -14.87 10.54
N PHE A 359 -4.34 -14.50 11.05
CA PHE A 359 -5.64 -14.78 10.42
C PHE A 359 -6.34 -13.53 9.87
N GLY A 360 -5.92 -12.32 10.25
CA GLY A 360 -6.43 -11.09 9.65
C GLY A 360 -6.21 -11.11 8.13
N PHE A 361 -7.27 -10.80 7.38
CA PHE A 361 -7.34 -10.98 5.92
C PHE A 361 -6.82 -12.35 5.43
N SER A 362 -7.18 -13.39 6.18
CA SER A 362 -6.86 -14.79 5.88
C SER A 362 -5.36 -15.06 5.77
N GLY A 363 -4.55 -14.26 6.47
CA GLY A 363 -3.08 -14.35 6.44
C GLY A 363 -2.44 -13.89 5.13
N GLN A 364 -3.19 -13.27 4.22
CA GLN A 364 -2.72 -12.83 2.91
C GLN A 364 -1.94 -11.50 2.98
N LYS A 365 -1.02 -11.38 3.94
CA LYS A 365 -0.21 -10.19 4.19
C LYS A 365 1.26 -10.55 4.08
N CYS A 366 2.08 -9.71 3.45
CA CYS A 366 3.53 -9.91 3.43
C CYS A 366 4.11 -9.90 4.86
N SER A 367 3.44 -9.18 5.78
CA SER A 367 3.73 -9.07 7.21
C SER A 367 3.01 -10.10 8.09
N ALA A 368 2.24 -11.04 7.51
CA ALA A 368 1.45 -12.01 8.28
C ALA A 368 2.32 -12.82 9.26
N THR A 369 1.81 -13.00 10.47
CA THR A 369 2.43 -13.80 11.52
C THR A 369 2.30 -15.27 11.18
N SER A 370 3.29 -15.80 10.48
CA SER A 370 3.29 -17.20 10.00
C SER A 370 4.15 -18.14 10.85
N ARG A 371 4.81 -17.60 11.88
CA ARG A 371 5.63 -18.36 12.84
C ARG A 371 5.47 -17.77 14.25
N ALA A 372 5.36 -18.63 15.25
CA ALA A 372 5.44 -18.25 16.66
C ALA A 372 6.57 -19.04 17.34
N TYR A 373 7.53 -18.32 17.94
CA TYR A 373 8.57 -18.89 18.79
C TYR A 373 8.22 -18.61 20.24
N VAL A 374 7.92 -19.66 21.00
CA VAL A 374 7.36 -19.54 22.35
C VAL A 374 8.31 -20.15 23.36
N ALA A 375 8.60 -19.41 24.43
CA ALA A 375 9.41 -19.90 25.52
C ALA A 375 8.78 -21.17 26.12
N LYS A 376 9.64 -22.14 26.48
CA LYS A 376 9.19 -23.49 26.84
C LYS A 376 8.22 -23.47 28.03
N ALA A 377 8.46 -22.59 29.01
CA ALA A 377 7.66 -22.49 30.24
C ALA A 377 6.19 -22.12 29.98
N VAL A 378 5.93 -21.22 29.03
CA VAL A 378 4.58 -20.66 28.76
C VAL A 378 3.90 -21.27 27.54
N LYS A 379 4.54 -22.25 26.90
CA LYS A 379 4.12 -22.76 25.59
C LYS A 379 2.74 -23.42 25.58
N GLY A 380 2.43 -24.24 26.59
CA GLY A 380 1.13 -24.92 26.66
C GLY A 380 0.00 -23.91 26.77
N GLU A 381 0.07 -23.08 27.80
CA GLU A 381 -0.87 -21.99 28.09
C GLU A 381 -1.09 -21.02 26.91
N PHE A 382 -0.01 -20.67 26.19
CA PHE A 382 -0.11 -19.81 25.01
C PHE A 382 -0.88 -20.49 23.87
N VAL A 383 -0.60 -21.77 23.60
CA VAL A 383 -1.28 -22.51 22.54
C VAL A 383 -2.77 -22.64 22.84
N ASP A 384 -3.13 -22.92 24.09
CA ASP A 384 -4.52 -23.06 24.51
C ASP A 384 -5.29 -21.74 24.30
N ARG A 385 -4.73 -20.61 24.75
CA ARG A 385 -5.32 -19.27 24.50
C ARG A 385 -5.41 -18.91 23.03
N LEU A 386 -4.40 -19.26 22.23
CA LEU A 386 -4.42 -19.01 20.79
C LEU A 386 -5.57 -19.79 20.12
N VAL A 387 -5.78 -21.04 20.52
CA VAL A 387 -6.88 -21.89 20.00
C VAL A 387 -8.24 -21.36 20.48
N GLU A 388 -8.35 -20.96 21.74
CA GLU A 388 -9.56 -20.32 22.26
C GLU A 388 -9.92 -19.05 21.47
N TYR A 389 -8.96 -18.15 21.26
CA TYR A 389 -9.18 -16.94 20.48
C TYR A 389 -9.54 -17.27 19.03
N ALA A 390 -8.83 -18.20 18.39
CA ALA A 390 -9.09 -18.62 17.02
C ALA A 390 -10.49 -19.24 16.86
N SER A 391 -10.96 -20.01 17.85
CA SER A 391 -12.26 -20.69 17.78
C SER A 391 -13.45 -19.79 18.12
N THR A 392 -13.25 -18.74 18.93
CA THR A 392 -14.36 -17.90 19.43
C THR A 392 -14.44 -16.52 18.77
N ARG A 393 -13.34 -16.02 18.20
CA ARG A 393 -13.24 -14.66 17.64
C ARG A 393 -13.00 -14.61 16.14
N VAL A 394 -12.42 -15.67 15.54
CA VAL A 394 -12.08 -15.70 14.11
C VAL A 394 -13.24 -16.30 13.31
N ASN A 395 -14.30 -15.52 13.17
CA ASN A 395 -15.47 -15.92 12.40
C ASN A 395 -15.16 -15.84 10.90
N VAL A 396 -15.36 -16.95 10.20
CA VAL A 396 -15.20 -17.05 8.75
C VAL A 396 -16.54 -16.84 8.07
N GLY A 397 -16.60 -15.95 7.08
CA GLY A 397 -17.87 -15.57 6.46
C GLY A 397 -17.69 -14.72 5.21
N PHE A 398 -18.80 -14.24 4.66
CA PHE A 398 -18.74 -13.31 3.52
C PHE A 398 -18.15 -11.98 3.99
N PRO A 399 -17.26 -11.34 3.20
CA PRO A 399 -16.52 -10.14 3.62
C PRO A 399 -17.41 -8.93 3.89
N THR A 400 -18.62 -8.92 3.33
CA THR A 400 -19.63 -7.88 3.52
C THR A 400 -20.43 -8.03 4.82
N GLU A 401 -20.41 -9.21 5.46
CA GLU A 401 -21.16 -9.48 6.68
C GLU A 401 -20.52 -8.83 7.91
N ARG A 402 -21.35 -8.34 8.82
CA ARG A 402 -20.91 -7.58 10.00
C ARG A 402 -19.99 -8.39 10.93
N ALA A 403 -20.24 -9.70 11.05
CA ALA A 403 -19.56 -10.58 11.99
C ALA A 403 -18.28 -11.21 11.42
N THR A 404 -17.99 -11.01 10.13
CA THR A 404 -16.86 -11.66 9.46
C THR A 404 -15.53 -11.05 9.90
N PHE A 405 -14.68 -11.91 10.46
CA PHE A 405 -13.28 -11.58 10.74
C PHE A 405 -12.38 -12.04 9.59
N MET A 406 -12.63 -13.23 9.04
CA MET A 406 -11.80 -13.86 8.02
C MET A 406 -12.63 -14.11 6.76
N GLY A 407 -12.20 -13.53 5.65
CA GLY A 407 -12.82 -13.73 4.33
C GLY A 407 -12.22 -14.92 3.57
N PRO A 408 -12.51 -15.05 2.27
CA PRO A 408 -11.86 -16.04 1.42
C PRO A 408 -10.37 -15.72 1.23
N VAL A 409 -9.58 -16.70 0.78
CA VAL A 409 -8.31 -16.42 0.09
C VAL A 409 -8.59 -15.92 -1.34
N MET A 410 -7.57 -15.50 -2.09
CA MET A 410 -7.80 -14.78 -3.35
C MET A 410 -8.29 -15.65 -4.51
N ASN A 411 -7.79 -16.88 -4.64
CA ASN A 411 -8.11 -17.75 -5.77
C ASN A 411 -7.77 -19.22 -5.46
N GLN A 412 -8.13 -20.13 -6.37
CA GLN A 412 -7.86 -21.57 -6.20
C GLN A 412 -6.37 -21.89 -6.00
N SER A 413 -5.47 -21.16 -6.68
CA SER A 413 -4.03 -21.36 -6.50
C SER A 413 -3.56 -21.03 -5.07
N ALA A 414 -4.15 -20.02 -4.44
CA ALA A 414 -3.89 -19.71 -3.03
C ALA A 414 -4.38 -20.83 -2.09
N VAL A 415 -5.55 -21.43 -2.40
CA VAL A 415 -6.08 -22.58 -1.64
C VAL A 415 -5.15 -23.78 -1.76
N ASP A 416 -4.70 -24.10 -2.97
CA ASP A 416 -3.84 -25.25 -3.22
C ASP A 416 -2.47 -25.05 -2.55
N THR A 417 -1.96 -23.81 -2.56
CA THR A 417 -0.75 -23.42 -1.83
C THR A 417 -0.90 -23.63 -0.32
N TRP A 418 -2.03 -23.23 0.25
CA TRP A 418 -2.34 -23.42 1.67
C TRP A 418 -2.46 -24.91 2.01
N GLN A 419 -3.21 -25.69 1.22
CA GLN A 419 -3.40 -27.12 1.43
C GLN A 419 -2.07 -27.86 1.40
N GLN A 420 -1.24 -27.58 0.39
CA GLN A 420 0.10 -28.16 0.31
C GLN A 420 0.95 -27.81 1.53
N ALA A 421 0.86 -26.58 2.06
CA ALA A 421 1.59 -26.20 3.26
C ALA A 421 1.14 -26.97 4.52
N VAL A 422 -0.15 -27.29 4.62
CA VAL A 422 -0.69 -28.14 5.70
C VAL A 422 -0.17 -29.57 5.54
N ASP A 423 -0.27 -30.13 4.34
CA ASP A 423 0.16 -31.49 4.03
C ASP A 423 1.68 -31.66 4.27
N ASP A 424 2.48 -30.70 3.82
CA ASP A 424 3.93 -30.68 4.06
C ASP A 424 4.25 -30.64 5.56
N ALA A 425 3.48 -29.87 6.34
CA ALA A 425 3.69 -29.76 7.77
C ALA A 425 3.37 -31.07 8.50
N LEU A 426 2.30 -31.78 8.10
CA LEU A 426 1.97 -33.12 8.62
C LEU A 426 3.03 -34.15 8.23
N ALA A 427 3.46 -34.17 6.96
CA ALA A 427 4.50 -35.08 6.47
C ALA A 427 5.84 -34.90 7.19
N ALA A 428 6.15 -33.68 7.62
CA ALA A 428 7.34 -33.38 8.42
C ALA A 428 7.16 -33.63 9.93
N GLY A 429 6.08 -34.31 10.35
CA GLY A 429 5.80 -34.71 11.73
C GLY A 429 5.17 -33.60 12.58
N GLY A 430 4.61 -32.57 11.95
CA GLY A 430 3.76 -31.58 12.60
C GLY A 430 2.40 -32.15 12.98
N ARG A 431 1.71 -31.48 13.91
CA ARG A 431 0.37 -31.82 14.37
C ARG A 431 -0.53 -30.60 14.27
N ILE A 432 -1.66 -30.73 13.59
CA ILE A 432 -2.70 -29.70 13.59
C ILE A 432 -3.29 -29.64 15.01
N VAL A 433 -3.34 -28.44 15.59
CA VAL A 433 -3.95 -28.21 16.91
C VAL A 433 -5.31 -27.52 16.78
N PHE A 434 -5.56 -26.84 15.67
CA PHE A 434 -6.85 -26.23 15.33
C PHE A 434 -6.99 -26.05 13.81
N GLY A 435 -8.21 -26.16 13.29
CA GLY A 435 -8.52 -25.98 11.87
C GLY A 435 -7.94 -27.07 10.97
N GLY A 436 -7.20 -26.68 9.93
CA GLY A 436 -6.51 -27.59 9.02
C GLY A 436 -7.36 -28.18 7.89
N ASN A 437 -8.62 -27.75 7.76
CA ASN A 437 -9.55 -28.27 6.76
C ASN A 437 -10.15 -27.12 5.93
N ARG A 438 -10.45 -27.43 4.66
CA ARG A 438 -11.29 -26.56 3.82
C ARG A 438 -12.70 -26.49 4.43
N ILE A 439 -13.35 -25.34 4.30
CA ILE A 439 -14.76 -25.23 4.68
C ILE A 439 -15.59 -25.92 3.59
N ASN A 440 -16.34 -26.94 4.00
CA ASN A 440 -17.17 -27.77 3.12
C ASN A 440 -18.60 -27.93 3.66
N ASP A 441 -19.00 -27.08 4.62
CA ASP A 441 -20.31 -27.04 5.27
C ASP A 441 -21.00 -25.65 5.15
N GLY A 442 -22.33 -25.63 5.22
CA GLY A 442 -23.14 -24.40 5.24
C GLY A 442 -23.16 -23.60 3.93
N ALA A 443 -23.53 -22.31 4.01
CA ALA A 443 -23.62 -21.43 2.84
C ALA A 443 -22.27 -21.25 2.09
N LEU A 444 -21.15 -21.47 2.78
CA LEU A 444 -19.79 -21.38 2.24
C LEU A 444 -19.32 -22.67 1.52
N SER A 445 -20.11 -23.75 1.54
CA SER A 445 -19.75 -25.08 1.00
C SER A 445 -20.02 -25.30 -0.48
N SER A 446 -20.74 -24.38 -1.14
CA SER A 446 -21.12 -24.62 -2.53
C SER A 446 -19.87 -24.80 -3.40
N ARG A 447 -19.92 -25.71 -4.37
CA ARG A 447 -18.74 -26.23 -5.11
C ARG A 447 -17.89 -25.17 -5.87
N ARG A 448 -18.20 -23.88 -5.73
CA ARG A 448 -17.52 -22.73 -6.35
C ARG A 448 -17.13 -21.63 -5.33
N LEU A 449 -17.27 -21.90 -4.02
CA LEU A 449 -16.94 -21.05 -2.87
C LEU A 449 -15.73 -21.58 -2.06
N TRP A 450 -14.98 -22.55 -2.62
CA TRP A 450 -13.86 -23.31 -2.01
C TRP A 450 -12.61 -22.51 -1.60
N ILE A 451 -12.76 -21.20 -1.46
CA ILE A 451 -11.64 -20.30 -1.19
C ILE A 451 -11.54 -19.97 0.31
N HIS A 452 -12.41 -20.56 1.15
CA HIS A 452 -12.37 -20.39 2.59
C HIS A 452 -11.60 -21.55 3.25
N SER A 453 -10.45 -21.24 3.84
CA SER A 453 -9.73 -22.13 4.75
C SER A 453 -10.16 -21.85 6.19
N ARG A 454 -10.18 -22.87 7.06
CA ARG A 454 -10.31 -22.61 8.50
C ARG A 454 -9.00 -22.02 9.05
N PRO A 455 -9.02 -21.23 10.13
CA PRO A 455 -7.80 -20.77 10.79
C PRO A 455 -7.00 -22.00 11.22
N THR A 456 -5.79 -22.16 10.69
CA THR A 456 -4.99 -23.38 10.94
C THR A 456 -3.81 -23.06 11.83
N THR A 457 -3.74 -23.76 12.96
CA THR A 457 -2.57 -23.75 13.82
C THR A 457 -1.90 -25.12 13.75
N VAL A 458 -0.63 -25.14 13.33
CA VAL A 458 0.17 -26.37 13.29
C VAL A 458 1.30 -26.28 14.30
N TYR A 459 1.37 -27.27 15.17
CA TYR A 459 2.51 -27.50 16.03
C TYR A 459 3.59 -28.29 15.29
N SER A 460 4.84 -27.81 15.24
CA SER A 460 5.95 -28.48 14.55
C SER A 460 7.18 -28.67 15.44
N LYS A 461 7.86 -29.82 15.29
CA LYS A 461 9.25 -30.00 15.72
C LYS A 461 10.19 -29.44 14.64
N MET A 462 10.53 -28.15 14.72
CA MET A 462 11.63 -27.38 14.05
C MET A 462 11.79 -27.46 12.51
N ASN A 463 11.46 -28.57 11.84
CA ASN A 463 11.72 -28.81 10.42
C ASN A 463 10.63 -28.27 9.47
N CYS A 464 9.46 -27.84 9.95
CA CYS A 464 8.33 -27.39 9.11
C CYS A 464 8.27 -25.87 8.88
N LEU A 465 9.33 -25.10 9.19
CA LEU A 465 9.21 -23.64 9.33
C LEU A 465 9.74 -22.79 8.15
N CYS A 466 10.45 -23.37 7.19
CA CYS A 466 10.95 -22.66 6.00
C CYS A 466 10.70 -23.43 4.70
N ARG A 467 9.74 -22.96 3.88
CA ARG A 467 9.56 -23.44 2.51
C ARG A 467 10.68 -22.85 1.64
N SER A 468 11.62 -23.67 1.20
CA SER A 468 12.45 -23.34 0.03
C SER A 468 11.63 -23.67 -1.22
N SER A 469 11.81 -22.86 -2.28
CA SER A 469 11.31 -22.98 -3.66
C SER A 469 10.69 -24.33 -4.07
N PRO A 470 9.68 -24.37 -4.98
CA PRO A 470 8.97 -25.59 -5.42
C PRO A 470 9.84 -26.78 -5.88
N SER A 471 11.16 -26.59 -6.04
CA SER A 471 12.08 -27.62 -6.51
C SER A 471 13.03 -28.21 -5.46
N LYS A 472 13.21 -27.73 -4.22
CA LYS A 472 14.23 -28.30 -3.30
C LYS A 472 13.89 -28.25 -1.80
N LYS A 473 14.09 -29.42 -1.16
CA LYS A 473 14.03 -29.80 0.28
C LYS A 473 14.15 -28.65 1.29
N TRP A 474 13.29 -28.71 2.32
CA TRP A 474 13.34 -27.91 3.55
C TRP A 474 14.76 -27.64 4.03
N ILE A 475 15.09 -26.36 4.25
CA ILE A 475 16.40 -25.95 4.76
C ILE A 475 16.54 -26.42 6.20
N ARG A 476 17.42 -27.41 6.39
CA ARG A 476 17.78 -27.95 7.70
C ARG A 476 18.64 -26.92 8.44
N LEU A 477 18.05 -26.15 9.36
CA LEU A 477 18.82 -25.37 10.33
C LEU A 477 19.54 -26.37 11.24
N LYS A 478 20.80 -26.69 10.93
CA LYS A 478 21.66 -27.45 11.83
C LYS A 478 21.78 -26.64 13.12
N LYS A 479 21.39 -27.23 14.26
CA LYS A 479 21.82 -26.75 15.58
C LYS A 479 23.35 -26.64 15.52
N ARG A 480 23.87 -25.45 15.83
CA ARG A 480 25.26 -25.32 16.27
C ARG A 480 25.36 -25.79 17.71
#